data_AF-A0A2U9NQ15-F1
#
_entry.id   AF-A0A2U9NQ15-F1
#
_cell.length_a   1.000
_cell.length_b   1.000
_cell.length_c   1.000
_cell.angle_alpha   90.00
_cell.angle_beta   90.00
_cell.angle_gamma   90.00
#
_symmetry.space_group_name_H-M   'P 1'
#
loop_
_entity.id
_entity.type
_entity.pdbx_description
1 polymer ?
#
loop_
_entity_poly.entity_id
_entity_poly.type
_entity_poly.pdbx_seq_one_letter_code
_entity_poly.pdbx_strand_id
1 'polypeptide(L)' 'MIKIIWLLISILLLALILIRIPNNAGLTSFTTKSNFLGSANSAEKFLDNLTWFLIVCYFLLAIKFNYSI' A
#
# COMPACT_ATOMS: atom_id res chain seq x y z
N MET A 1 15.28 -18.90 5.30
CA MET A 1 14.20 -18.88 4.27
C MET A 1 13.27 -17.68 4.42
N ILE A 2 12.79 -17.35 5.62
CA ILE A 2 11.89 -16.20 5.88
C ILE A 2 12.48 -14.83 5.45
N LYS A 3 13.81 -14.66 5.46
CA LYS A 3 14.51 -13.46 4.92
C LYS A 3 14.25 -13.23 3.41
N ILE A 4 14.10 -14.31 2.63
CA ILE A 4 13.83 -14.23 1.18
C ILE A 4 12.40 -13.73 0.95
N ILE A 5 11.45 -14.21 1.76
CA ILE A 5 10.04 -13.79 1.71
C ILE A 5 9.91 -12.29 2.04
N TRP A 6 10.69 -11.81 3.00
CA TRP A 6 10.73 -10.38 3.36
C TRP A 6 11.29 -9.50 2.24
N LEU A 7 12.36 -9.96 1.59
CA LEU A 7 12.94 -9.28 0.44
C LEU A 7 11.93 -9.22 -0.72
N LEU A 8 11.23 -10.33 -1.00
CA LEU A 8 10.19 -10.39 -2.02
C LEU A 8 9.04 -9.42 -1.74
N ILE A 9 8.55 -9.37 -0.49
CA ILE A 9 7.51 -8.41 -0.06
C ILE A 9 7.98 -6.98 -0.27
N SER A 10 9.24 -6.67 0.06
CA SER A 10 9.81 -5.33 -0.11
C SER A 10 9.87 -4.90 -1.58
N ILE A 11 10.33 -5.80 -2.45
CA ILE A 11 10.36 -5.54 -3.91
C ILE A 11 8.95 -5.35 -4.45
N LEU A 12 8.00 -6.19 -4.03
CA LEU A 12 6.62 -6.10 -4.50
C LEU A 12 5.97 -4.79 -4.07
N LEU A 13 6.22 -4.35 -2.82
CA LEU A 13 5.76 -3.06 -2.30
C LEU A 13 6.36 -1.88 -3.09
N LEU A 14 7.65 -1.96 -3.41
CA LEU A 14 8.34 -0.96 -4.22
C LEU A 14 7.76 -0.86 -5.64
N ALA A 15 7.53 -2.01 -6.29
CA ALA A 15 6.88 -2.06 -7.60
C ALA A 15 5.44 -1.49 -7.56
N LEU A 16 4.71 -1.78 -6.47
CA LEU A 16 3.33 -1.35 -6.30
C LEU A 16 3.20 0.16 -6.04
N ILE A 17 4.19 0.77 -5.38
CA ILE A 17 4.28 2.23 -5.25
C ILE A 17 4.59 2.87 -6.61
N LEU A 18 5.51 2.28 -7.40
CA LEU A 18 5.88 2.81 -8.71
C LEU A 18 4.74 2.75 -9.73
N ILE A 19 3.90 1.70 -9.68
CA ILE A 19 2.76 1.57 -10.60
C ILE A 19 1.57 2.45 -10.21
N ARG A 20 1.51 2.91 -8.96
CA ARG A 20 0.42 3.75 -8.45
C ARG A 20 0.61 5.18 -8.96
N ILE A 21 -0.14 5.53 -10.01
CA ILE A 21 -0.19 6.90 -10.53
C ILE A 21 -0.67 7.82 -9.41
N PRO A 22 0.00 8.96 -9.15
CA PRO A 22 -0.47 9.90 -8.15
C PRO A 22 -1.87 10.40 -8.54
N ASN A 23 -2.85 10.15 -7.68
CA ASN A 23 -4.15 10.78 -7.81
C ASN A 23 -3.95 12.30 -7.68
N ASN A 24 -4.34 13.04 -8.71
CA ASN A 24 -4.13 14.47 -8.84
C ASN A 24 -5.06 15.23 -7.87
N ALA A 25 -4.75 15.14 -6.57
CA ALA A 25 -5.46 15.80 -5.49
C ALA A 25 -4.84 17.17 -5.24
N GLY A 26 -5.06 18.11 -6.16
CA GLY A 26 -4.67 19.52 -5.98
C GLY A 26 -5.57 20.25 -4.96
N LEU A 27 -5.50 21.59 -4.96
CA LEU A 27 -6.30 22.46 -4.08
C LEU A 27 -7.83 22.24 -4.22
N THR A 28 -8.27 21.62 -5.31
CA THR A 28 -9.67 21.24 -5.60
C THR A 28 -10.17 20.03 -4.80
N SER A 29 -9.28 19.22 -4.22
CA SER A 29 -9.65 18.11 -3.31
C SER A 29 -10.08 18.57 -1.92
N PHE A 30 -9.79 19.82 -1.55
CA PHE A 30 -10.26 20.43 -0.32
C PHE A 30 -11.68 21.03 -0.45
N THR A 31 -12.13 21.33 -1.66
CA THR A 31 -13.42 22.02 -1.88
C THR A 31 -14.50 21.14 -2.49
N THR A 32 -14.15 19.99 -3.07
CA THR A 32 -15.10 19.22 -3.87
C THR A 32 -15.11 17.75 -3.49
N LYS A 33 -16.22 17.39 -2.84
CA LYS A 33 -16.79 16.06 -2.63
C LYS A 33 -16.17 15.24 -1.50
N SER A 34 -16.95 15.16 -0.43
CA SER A 34 -17.21 13.91 0.27
C SER A 34 -17.62 12.81 -0.74
N ASN A 35 -16.66 12.25 -1.49
CA ASN A 35 -16.83 10.95 -2.15
C ASN A 35 -16.78 9.82 -1.10
N PHE A 36 -17.41 10.04 0.07
CA PHE A 36 -17.63 9.02 1.09
C PHE A 36 -18.40 7.81 0.53
N LEU A 37 -19.19 8.04 -0.54
CA LEU A 37 -19.94 7.03 -1.28
C LEU A 37 -19.55 6.94 -2.77
N GLY A 38 -18.57 7.74 -3.22
CA GLY A 38 -18.07 7.67 -4.59
C GLY A 38 -17.16 6.47 -4.72
N SER A 39 -17.55 5.45 -5.50
CA SER A 39 -16.69 4.28 -5.66
C SER A 39 -15.46 4.65 -6.47
N ALA A 40 -14.31 4.81 -5.80
CA ALA A 40 -13.02 4.62 -6.46
C ALA A 40 -13.09 3.35 -7.32
N ASN A 41 -12.48 3.41 -8.50
CA ASN A 41 -12.54 2.33 -9.47
C ASN A 41 -12.12 1.01 -8.80
N SER A 42 -12.83 -0.09 -9.05
CA SER A 42 -12.62 -1.35 -8.30
C SER A 42 -11.17 -1.83 -8.30
N ALA A 43 -10.42 -1.55 -9.38
CA ALA A 43 -9.00 -1.85 -9.47
C ALA A 43 -8.13 -1.00 -8.52
N GLU A 44 -8.46 0.27 -8.35
CA GLU A 44 -7.77 1.19 -7.44
C GLU A 44 -8.02 0.78 -5.98
N LYS A 45 -9.28 0.48 -5.63
CA LYS A 45 -9.62 -0.04 -4.29
C LYS A 45 -8.92 -1.36 -3.99
N PHE A 46 -8.82 -2.25 -4.98
CA PHE A 46 -8.10 -3.52 -4.83
C PHE A 46 -6.61 -3.30 -4.58
N LEU A 47 -5.96 -2.45 -5.39
CA LEU A 47 -4.55 -2.10 -5.23
C LEU A 47 -4.30 -1.43 -3.87
N ASP A 48 -5.18 -0.56 -3.42
CA ASP A 48 -5.07 0.13 -2.14
C ASP A 48 -5.16 -0.84 -0.96
N ASN A 49 -6.17 -1.72 -0.97
CA ASN A 49 -6.34 -2.72 0.07
C ASN A 49 -5.18 -3.73 0.08
N LEU A 50 -4.69 -4.12 -1.11
CA LEU A 50 -3.52 -4.97 -1.27
C LEU A 50 -2.25 -4.29 -0.72
N THR A 51 -2.05 -3.00 -1.03
CA THR A 51 -0.93 -2.21 -0.49
C THR A 51 -0.97 -2.19 1.03
N TRP A 52 -2.14 -1.91 1.59
CA TRP A 52 -2.33 -1.81 3.04
C TRP A 52 -2.04 -3.15 3.73
N PHE A 53 -2.55 -4.25 3.17
CA PHE A 53 -2.24 -5.60 3.63
C PHE A 53 -0.73 -5.88 3.59
N LEU A 54 -0.06 -5.55 2.48
CA LEU A 54 1.38 -5.73 2.34
C LEU A 54 2.19 -4.93 3.36
N ILE A 55 1.79 -3.69 3.65
CA ILE A 55 2.44 -2.84 4.66
C ILE A 55 2.33 -3.49 6.04
N VAL A 56 1.14 -3.96 6.43
CA VAL A 56 0.94 -4.62 7.73
C VAL A 56 1.78 -5.90 7.82
N CYS A 57 1.77 -6.73 6.78
CA CYS A 57 2.60 -7.93 6.73
C CYS A 57 4.10 -7.60 6.83
N TYR A 58 4.57 -6.59 6.10
CA TYR A 58 5.95 -6.12 6.17
C TYR A 58 6.32 -5.67 7.59
N PHE A 59 5.46 -4.89 8.24
CA PHE A 59 5.69 -4.38 9.58
C PHE A 59 5.77 -5.49 10.63
N LEU A 60 4.84 -6.47 10.59
CA LEU A 60 4.88 -7.64 11.48
C LEU A 60 6.14 -8.48 11.27
N LEU A 61 6.56 -8.67 10.01
CA LEU A 61 7.81 -9.35 9.71
C LEU A 61 9.01 -8.57 10.23
N ALA A 62 9.04 -7.24 10.07
CA ALA A 62 10.11 -6.40 10.57
C ALA A 62 10.27 -6.51 12.10
N ILE A 63 9.15 -6.49 12.84
CA ILE A 63 9.14 -6.76 14.29
C ILE A 63 9.70 -8.15 14.58
N LYS A 64 9.20 -9.19 13.91
CA LYS A 64 9.71 -10.57 14.11
C LYS A 64 11.20 -10.69 13.84
N PHE A 65 11.73 -10.03 12.81
CA PHE A 65 13.16 -10.04 12.52
C PHE A 65 13.98 -9.27 13.54
N ASN A 66 13.46 -8.16 14.05
CA ASN A 66 14.14 -7.34 15.03
C ASN A 66 14.23 -8.04 16.40
N TYR A 67 13.17 -8.73 16.84
CA TYR A 67 13.18 -9.50 18.09
C TYR A 67 13.84 -10.88 17.98
N SER A 68 14.02 -11.39 16.77
CA SER A 68 14.72 -12.66 16.51
C SER A 68 16.21 -12.48 16.20
N ILE A 69 16.72 -11.24 16.26
CA ILE A 69 18.15 -10.90 16.24
C ILE A 69 18.70 -10.91 17.67
#